data_AF-A0A8I0GRZ0-F1
#
_entry.id   AF-A0A8I0GRZ0-F1
#
_cell.length_a   1.000
_cell.length_b   1.000
_cell.length_c   1.000
_cell.angle_alpha   90.00
_cell.angle_beta   90.00
_cell.angle_gamma   90.00
#
_symmetry.space_group_name_H-M   'P 1'
#
loop_
_entity.id
_entity.type
_entity.pdbx_description
1 polymer ?
#
loop_
_entity_poly.entity_id
_entity_poly.type
_entity_poly.pdbx_seq_one_letter_code
_entity_poly.pdbx_strand_id
1 'polypeptide(L)'
;MEASVEQGIAWQIKINRERRGLSQSDLAKILNTKQSAVSRLEDTEYGAHSLETLLSVAKAFDCALQVRLVSYSQLAIRSEKLTPDDLFAAPFSAEKELFHG
;
A
#
# COMPACT_ATOMS: atom_id res chain seq x y z
N MET A 1 8.64 16.08 -5.10
CA MET A 1 7.68 15.81 -4.01
C MET A 1 6.59 14.85 -4.44
N GLU A 2 5.86 15.12 -5.54
CA GLU A 2 4.87 14.15 -6.07
C GLU A 2 5.48 12.79 -6.40
N ALA A 3 6.67 12.75 -7.01
CA ALA A 3 7.41 11.51 -7.25
C ALA A 3 7.70 10.71 -5.97
N SER A 4 7.80 11.35 -4.80
CA SER A 4 8.00 10.65 -3.52
C SER A 4 6.72 9.98 -3.02
N VAL A 5 5.53 10.48 -3.39
CA VAL A 5 4.25 9.90 -2.98
C VAL A 5 3.97 8.64 -3.80
N GLU A 6 4.08 8.72 -5.12
CA GLU A 6 3.89 7.56 -6.01
C GLU A 6 4.91 6.45 -5.71
N GLN A 7 6.18 6.81 -5.49
CA GLN A 7 7.21 5.85 -5.04
C GLN A 7 6.83 5.18 -3.71
N GLY A 8 6.36 5.96 -2.74
CA GLY A 8 5.94 5.45 -1.44
C GLY A 8 4.77 4.46 -1.56
N ILE A 9 3.79 4.75 -2.42
CA ILE A 9 2.65 3.86 -2.68
C ILE A 9 3.14 2.55 -3.32
N ALA A 10 3.94 2.62 -4.37
CA ALA A 10 4.47 1.43 -5.04
C ALA A 10 5.25 0.52 -4.08
N TRP A 11 6.11 1.09 -3.26
CA TRP A 11 6.86 0.35 -2.24
C TRP A 11 5.96 -0.24 -1.17
N GLN A 12 4.97 0.53 -0.70
CA GLN A 12 4.02 0.05 0.30
C GLN A 12 3.22 -1.15 -0.21
N ILE A 13 2.77 -1.12 -1.47
CA ILE A 13 2.06 -2.25 -2.10
C ILE A 13 2.96 -3.48 -2.13
N LYS A 14 4.20 -3.32 -2.62
CA LYS A 14 5.19 -4.41 -2.71
C LYS A 14 5.48 -5.03 -1.34
N ILE A 15 5.79 -4.21 -0.34
CA ILE A 15 6.12 -4.67 1.02
C ILE A 15 4.95 -5.41 1.65
N ASN A 16 3.73 -4.87 1.53
CA ASN A 16 2.54 -5.52 2.09
C ASN A 16 2.25 -6.85 1.40
N ARG A 17 2.43 -6.94 0.08
CA ARG A 17 2.30 -8.17 -0.70
C ARG A 17 3.32 -9.22 -0.24
N GLU A 18 4.60 -8.85 -0.18
CA GLU A 18 5.70 -9.77 0.14
C GLU A 18 5.60 -10.29 1.58
N ARG A 19 5.27 -9.43 2.55
CA ARG A 19 5.08 -9.84 3.96
C ARG A 19 3.88 -10.76 4.17
N ARG A 20 2.92 -10.76 3.26
CA ARG A 20 1.80 -11.71 3.22
C ARG A 20 2.12 -13.00 2.46
N GLY A 21 3.34 -13.16 1.96
CA GLY A 21 3.77 -14.34 1.20
C GLY A 21 3.13 -14.43 -0.19
N LEU A 22 2.59 -13.34 -0.73
CA LEU A 22 1.89 -13.32 -2.01
C LEU A 22 2.88 -13.05 -3.15
N SER A 23 2.78 -13.80 -4.25
CA SER A 23 3.39 -13.37 -5.51
C SER A 23 2.55 -12.27 -6.17
N GLN A 24 3.11 -11.54 -7.14
CA GLN A 24 2.34 -10.56 -7.92
C GLN A 24 1.15 -11.23 -8.64
N SER A 25 1.31 -12.48 -9.07
CA SER A 25 0.23 -13.27 -9.67
C SER A 25 -0.87 -13.62 -8.66
N ASP A 26 -0.53 -13.84 -7.40
CA ASP A 26 -1.54 -14.14 -6.38
C ASP A 26 -2.34 -12.91 -5.99
N LEU A 27 -1.67 -11.76 -5.85
CA LEU A 27 -2.37 -10.49 -5.67
C LEU A 27 -3.25 -10.16 -6.89
N ALA A 28 -2.78 -10.44 -8.10
CA ALA A 28 -3.56 -10.23 -9.31
C ALA A 28 -4.83 -11.09 -9.34
N LYS A 29 -4.77 -12.35 -8.88
CA LYS A 29 -5.96 -13.21 -8.74
C LYS A 29 -6.95 -12.63 -7.74
N ILE A 30 -6.48 -12.15 -6.58
CA ILE A 30 -7.35 -11.55 -5.54
C ILE A 30 -8.03 -10.28 -6.08
N LEU A 31 -7.29 -9.45 -6.82
CA LEU A 31 -7.79 -8.22 -7.44
C LEU A 31 -8.56 -8.45 -8.75
N ASN A 32 -8.73 -9.70 -9.18
CA ASN A 32 -9.34 -10.06 -10.46
C ASN A 32 -8.75 -9.28 -11.66
N THR A 33 -7.42 -9.25 -11.72
CA THR A 33 -6.66 -8.54 -12.76
C THR A 33 -5.49 -9.38 -13.27
N LYS A 34 -4.65 -8.82 -14.15
CA LYS A 34 -3.45 -9.47 -14.68
C LYS A 34 -2.24 -9.15 -13.81
N GLN A 35 -1.27 -10.08 -13.72
CA GLN A 35 -0.01 -9.85 -13.02
C GLN A 35 0.72 -8.59 -13.52
N SER A 36 0.64 -8.27 -14.82
CA SER A 36 1.23 -7.04 -15.38
C SER A 36 0.59 -5.76 -14.84
N ALA A 37 -0.67 -5.80 -14.41
CA ALA A 37 -1.29 -4.67 -13.70
C ALA A 37 -0.67 -4.50 -12.31
N VAL A 38 -0.49 -5.59 -11.56
CA VAL A 38 0.20 -5.55 -10.25
C VAL A 38 1.64 -5.09 -10.40
N SER A 39 2.35 -5.52 -11.44
CA SER A 39 3.70 -5.04 -11.73
C SER A 39 3.75 -3.52 -11.91
N ARG A 40 2.72 -2.92 -12.51
CA ARG A 40 2.61 -1.45 -12.64
C ARG A 40 2.22 -0.78 -11.32
N LEU A 41 1.46 -1.46 -10.47
CA LEU A 41 1.17 -0.97 -9.12
C LEU A 41 2.43 -0.88 -8.25
N GLU A 42 3.45 -1.69 -8.54
CA GLU A 42 4.72 -1.72 -7.82
C GLU A 42 5.84 -0.95 -8.55
N ASP A 43 5.53 -0.34 -9.69
CA ASP A 43 6.48 0.44 -10.49
C ASP A 43 6.48 1.91 -10.04
N THR A 44 7.64 2.35 -9.55
CA THR A 44 7.87 3.71 -9.07
C THR A 44 7.83 4.79 -10.16
N GLU A 45 7.98 4.40 -11.43
CA GLU A 45 8.02 5.33 -12.57
C GLU A 45 6.70 5.35 -13.37
N TYR A 46 5.80 4.39 -13.15
CA TYR A 46 4.53 4.33 -13.87
C TYR A 46 3.61 5.50 -13.51
N GLY A 47 3.42 5.73 -12.21
CA GLY A 47 2.63 6.83 -11.64
C GLY A 47 1.14 6.78 -11.98
N ALA A 48 0.32 7.31 -11.07
CA ALA A 48 -1.14 7.47 -11.15
C ALA A 48 -1.97 6.21 -10.83
N HIS A 49 -2.06 5.90 -9.54
CA HIS A 49 -3.09 4.98 -9.02
C HIS A 49 -4.42 5.72 -8.80
N SER A 50 -5.53 5.16 -9.27
CA SER A 50 -6.85 5.67 -8.89
C SER A 50 -7.16 5.34 -7.43
N LEU A 51 -7.94 6.18 -6.76
CA LEU A 51 -8.43 5.90 -5.41
C LEU A 51 -9.18 4.55 -5.33
N GLU A 52 -9.93 4.20 -6.37
CA GLU A 52 -10.63 2.91 -6.46
C GLU A 52 -9.66 1.72 -6.49
N THR A 53 -8.54 1.85 -7.21
CA THR A 53 -7.49 0.83 -7.24
C THR A 53 -6.86 0.67 -5.87
N LEU A 54 -6.52 1.77 -5.22
CA LEU A 54 -5.93 1.74 -3.87
C LEU A 54 -6.89 1.16 -2.83
N LEU A 55 -8.19 1.45 -2.93
CA LEU A 55 -9.23 0.84 -2.09
C LEU A 55 -9.34 -0.67 -2.32
N SER A 56 -9.22 -1.12 -3.56
CA SER A 56 -9.25 -2.55 -3.90
C SER A 56 -8.03 -3.29 -3.34
N VAL A 57 -6.85 -2.67 -3.42
CA VAL A 57 -5.61 -3.19 -2.82
C VAL A 57 -5.73 -3.26 -1.29
N ALA A 58 -6.23 -2.21 -0.65
CA ALA A 58 -6.42 -2.19 0.80
C ALA A 58 -7.36 -3.32 1.26
N LYS A 59 -8.48 -3.52 0.56
CA LYS A 59 -9.40 -4.65 0.80
C LYS A 59 -8.72 -6.01 0.62
N ALA A 60 -7.93 -6.19 -0.44
CA ALA A 60 -7.18 -7.42 -0.69
C ALA A 60 -6.16 -7.72 0.42
N PHE A 61 -5.65 -6.68 1.08
CA PHE A 61 -4.71 -6.79 2.20
C PHE A 61 -5.36 -6.84 3.58
N ASP A 62 -6.70 -6.76 3.66
CA ASP A 62 -7.45 -6.65 4.93
C ASP A 62 -7.01 -5.42 5.75
N CYS A 63 -6.68 -4.30 5.11
CA CYS A 63 -6.29 -3.07 5.79
C CYS A 63 -7.08 -1.85 5.29
N ALA A 64 -6.94 -0.72 5.97
CA ALA A 64 -7.64 0.52 5.63
C ALA A 64 -6.79 1.43 4.73
N LEU A 65 -7.43 2.11 3.77
CA LEU A 65 -6.83 3.22 3.04
C LEU A 65 -7.11 4.54 3.76
N GLN A 66 -6.06 5.27 4.16
CA GLN A 66 -6.18 6.60 4.75
C GLN A 66 -5.64 7.66 3.77
N VAL A 67 -6.52 8.53 3.26
CA VAL A 67 -6.14 9.68 2.41
C VAL A 67 -6.39 10.97 3.16
N ARG A 68 -5.40 11.86 3.19
CA ARG A 68 -5.47 13.13 3.93
C ARG A 68 -4.48 14.15 3.38
N LEU A 69 -4.90 15.41 3.31
CA LEU A 69 -4.02 16.53 3.00
C LEU A 69 -3.25 16.95 4.26
N VAL A 70 -1.95 17.21 4.11
CA VAL A 70 -1.03 17.52 5.21
C VAL A 70 -0.13 18.68 4.83
N SER A 71 0.48 19.34 5.83
CA SER A 71 1.51 20.36 5.54
C SER A 71 2.79 19.72 4.98
N TYR A 72 3.58 20.50 4.23
CA TYR A 72 4.89 20.03 3.74
C TYR A 72 5.84 19.59 4.86
N SER A 73 5.79 20.26 6.02
CA SER A 73 6.57 19.85 7.20
C SER A 73 6.16 18.48 7.72
N GLN A 74 4.86 18.18 7.77
CA GLN A 74 4.37 16.86 8.14
C GLN A 74 4.73 15.79 7.12
N LEU A 75 4.74 16.13 5.83
CA LEU A 75 5.19 15.22 4.76
C LEU A 75 6.68 14.89 4.92
N ALA A 76 7.54 15.89 5.10
CA ALA A 76 8.98 15.71 5.26
C ALA A 76 9.32 14.78 6.43
N ILE A 77 8.74 15.02 7.61
CA ILE A 77 8.95 14.17 8.81
C ILE A 77 8.52 12.72 8.57
N ARG A 78 7.47 12.50 7.78
CA ARG A 78 6.97 11.15 7.49
C ARG A 78 7.82 10.45 6.44
N SER A 79 8.33 11.17 5.44
CA SER A 79 9.23 10.61 4.42
C SER A 79 10.57 10.15 4.98
N GLU A 80 10.95 10.59 6.20
CA GLU A 80 12.14 10.07 6.90
C GLU A 80 11.90 8.67 7.50
N LYS A 81 10.64 8.22 7.64
CA LYS A 81 10.24 6.94 8.22
C LYS A 81 9.70 5.98 7.16
N LEU A 82 10.58 5.56 6.25
CA LEU A 82 10.25 4.66 5.14
C LEU A 82 10.87 3.26 5.33
N THR A 83 11.01 2.80 6.57
CA THR A 83 11.46 1.42 6.78
C THR A 83 10.37 0.45 6.31
N PRO A 84 10.73 -0.80 5.96
CA PRO A 84 9.72 -1.81 5.62
C PRO A 84 8.67 -2.05 6.71
N ASP A 85 9.03 -1.82 7.99
CA ASP A 85 8.09 -1.91 9.11
C ASP A 85 7.11 -0.74 9.12
N ASP A 86 7.57 0.49 8.88
CA ASP A 86 6.70 1.67 8.79
C ASP A 86 5.69 1.58 7.63
N LEU A 87 6.07 0.89 6.55
CA LEU A 87 5.24 0.74 5.36
C LEU A 87 4.28 -0.45 5.44
N PHE A 88 4.51 -1.41 6.34
CA PHE A 88 3.62 -2.55 6.49
C PHE A 88 2.35 -2.16 7.25
N ALA A 89 1.19 -2.38 6.63
CA ALA A 89 -0.11 -2.26 7.28
C ALA A 89 -0.53 -3.65 7.74
N ALA A 90 -0.66 -3.86 9.05
CA ALA A 90 -1.19 -5.10 9.58
C ALA A 90 -2.63 -5.34 9.08
N PRO A 91 -3.03 -6.60 8.82
CA PRO A 91 -4.42 -6.89 8.50
C PRO A 91 -5.28 -6.72 9.76
N PHE A 92 -6.51 -6.22 9.60
CA PHE A 92 -7.48 -6.03 10.68
C PHE A 92 -7.69 -7.30 11.49
N SER A 93 -7.69 -8.46 10.82
CA SER A 93 -7.76 -9.77 11.45
C SER A 93 -6.66 -10.03 12.50
N ALA A 94 -5.46 -9.46 12.35
CA ALA A 94 -4.38 -9.55 13.33
C ALA A 94 -4.49 -8.53 14.47
N GLU A 95 -5.33 -7.49 14.30
CA GLU A 95 -5.54 -6.42 15.28
C GLU A 95 -6.86 -6.60 16.06
N LYS A 96 -7.67 -7.62 15.76
CA LYS A 96 -9.01 -7.80 16.33
C LYS A 96 -9.07 -7.68 17.85
N GLU A 97 -8.06 -8.14 18.57
CA GLU A 97 -8.03 -8.08 20.04
C GLU A 97 -7.92 -6.65 20.58
N LEU A 98 -7.39 -5.70 19.82
CA LEU A 98 -7.27 -4.28 20.20
C LEU A 98 -8.62 -3.52 20.19
N PHE A 99 -9.63 -4.07 19.50
CA PHE A 99 -10.92 -3.41 19.29
C PHE A 99 -12.07 -3.97 20.15
N HIS A 100 -11.82 -4.97 21.00
CA HIS A 100 -12.83 -5.53 21.91
C HIS A 100 -12.79 -4.90 23.32
N GLY A 101 -12.28 -3.67 23.44
CA GLY A 101 -12.26 -2.89 24.68
C GLY A 101 -13.55 -2.10 24.93
#